data_AF-A0A7G2C0Q5-F1
#
_entry.id   AF-A0A7G2C0Q5-F1
#
_cell.length_a   1.000
_cell.length_b   1.000
_cell.length_c   1.000
_cell.angle_alpha   90.00
_cell.angle_beta   90.00
_cell.angle_gamma   90.00
#
_symmetry.space_group_name_H-M   'P 1'
#
loop_
_entity.id
_entity.type
_entity.pdbx_description
1 polymer ?
#
loop_
_entity_poly.entity_id
_entity_poly.type
_entity_poly.pdbx_seq_one_letter_code
_entity_poly.pdbx_strand_id
1 'polypeptide(L)'
;MSQLIEKRLDLVGSSAGSVISVATWCSLHAPQSAAILTSICTRLASPKTEDATRAALLYVVHEMLLNGAAKGTPEAAKRAVVQAVGQQLPSAIEKVAALDSTTTPRASFNVALAKVLAWWRMLALFSESWYAKVKASLDQLERQEGDTLSGEHSLPSALDRVQDSLKRYRDAKRQYDAVLEKEKDKADNSMCLGRIEHLIKVAHGAFEGSEAIALWGEREKARLTGAPLPESTHTPSGEPPSKKIKRELSPAPVEEDILGSFYD
;
A
#
# COMPACT_ATOMS: atom_id res chain seq x y z
N MET A 1 1.90 -8.36 -26.43
CA MET A 1 1.81 -8.11 -24.97
C MET A 1 2.45 -6.78 -24.56
N SER A 2 3.73 -6.53 -24.85
CA SER A 2 4.40 -5.26 -24.49
C SER A 2 3.66 -4.00 -24.99
N GLN A 3 3.20 -3.98 -26.24
CA GLN A 3 2.39 -2.87 -26.77
C GLN A 3 1.07 -2.62 -26.02
N LEU A 4 0.43 -3.69 -25.50
CA LEU A 4 -0.81 -3.56 -24.73
C LEU A 4 -0.53 -2.96 -23.34
N ILE A 5 0.58 -3.35 -22.72
CA ILE A 5 1.04 -2.78 -21.44
C ILE A 5 1.30 -1.28 -21.63
N GLU A 6 2.03 -0.88 -22.67
CA GLU A 6 2.30 0.54 -22.94
C GLU A 6 1.00 1.33 -23.15
N LYS A 7 0.08 0.84 -24.00
CA LYS A 7 -1.23 1.47 -24.20
C LYS A 7 -2.03 1.63 -22.90
N ARG A 8 -1.94 0.66 -21.98
CA ARG A 8 -2.63 0.76 -20.69
C ARG A 8 -1.97 1.77 -19.77
N LEU A 9 -0.63 1.83 -19.76
CA LEU A 9 0.13 2.80 -18.98
C LEU A 9 -0.03 4.22 -19.52
N ASP A 10 -0.39 4.42 -20.79
CA ASP A 10 -0.73 5.73 -21.35
C ASP A 10 -2.01 6.32 -20.73
N LEU A 11 -2.84 5.49 -20.10
CA LEU A 11 -4.04 5.94 -19.40
C LEU A 11 -3.75 6.45 -17.98
N VAL A 12 -2.50 6.34 -17.50
CA VAL A 12 -2.09 6.83 -16.17
C VAL A 12 -2.04 8.35 -16.19
N GLY A 13 -3.01 8.96 -15.52
CA GLY A 13 -3.06 10.39 -15.23
C GLY A 13 -2.93 10.65 -13.74
N SER A 14 -3.11 11.91 -13.34
CA SER A 14 -2.98 12.35 -11.94
C SER A 14 -4.20 12.03 -11.06
N SER A 15 -5.29 11.48 -11.62
CA SER A 15 -6.50 11.18 -10.85
C SER A 15 -6.43 9.79 -10.19
N ALA A 16 -7.02 9.67 -9.00
CA ALA A 16 -7.14 8.39 -8.30
C ALA A 16 -7.88 7.33 -9.15
N GLY A 17 -8.92 7.74 -9.88
CA GLY A 17 -9.67 6.83 -10.75
C GLY A 17 -8.84 6.24 -11.89
N SER A 18 -7.93 7.03 -12.47
CA SER A 18 -6.99 6.54 -13.48
C SER A 18 -6.00 5.53 -12.88
N VAL A 19 -5.36 5.91 -11.75
CA VAL A 19 -4.40 5.05 -11.03
C VAL A 19 -5.04 3.70 -10.68
N ILE A 20 -6.22 3.72 -10.04
CA ILE A 20 -6.94 2.50 -9.62
C ILE A 20 -7.34 1.66 -10.84
N SER A 21 -7.83 2.28 -11.92
CA SER A 21 -8.24 1.55 -13.13
C SER A 21 -7.08 0.85 -13.84
N VAL A 22 -5.91 1.50 -13.90
CA VAL A 22 -4.69 0.90 -14.47
C VAL A 22 -4.15 -0.18 -13.53
N ALA A 23 -4.05 0.10 -12.21
CA ALA A 23 -3.58 -0.85 -11.23
C ALA A 23 -4.45 -2.12 -11.18
N THR A 24 -5.77 -1.98 -11.23
CA THR A 24 -6.71 -3.11 -11.30
C THR A 24 -6.44 -3.98 -12.51
N TRP A 25 -6.25 -3.37 -13.68
CA TRP A 25 -5.87 -4.12 -14.89
C TRP A 25 -4.52 -4.83 -14.72
N CYS A 26 -3.52 -4.16 -14.15
CA CYS A 26 -2.22 -4.77 -13.87
C CYS A 26 -2.32 -5.95 -12.89
N SER A 27 -3.19 -5.86 -11.88
CA SER A 27 -3.45 -6.95 -10.92
C SER A 27 -4.10 -8.16 -11.59
N LEU A 28 -5.04 -7.95 -12.53
CA LEU A 28 -5.61 -9.05 -13.34
C LEU A 28 -4.53 -9.75 -14.19
N HIS A 29 -3.48 -9.03 -14.57
CA HIS A 29 -2.34 -9.53 -15.33
C HIS A 29 -1.11 -9.79 -14.45
N ALA A 30 -1.29 -10.06 -13.16
CA ALA A 30 -0.20 -10.32 -12.22
C ALA A 30 0.82 -11.41 -12.63
N PRO A 31 0.43 -12.48 -13.38
CA PRO A 31 1.43 -13.41 -13.94
C PRO A 31 2.47 -12.74 -14.87
N GLN A 32 2.14 -11.58 -15.42
CA GLN A 32 3.01 -10.76 -16.28
C GLN A 32 3.62 -9.56 -15.52
N SER A 33 3.56 -9.57 -14.19
CA SER A 33 4.05 -8.50 -13.32
C SER A 33 5.49 -8.07 -13.64
N ALA A 34 6.38 -9.00 -13.97
CA ALA A 34 7.75 -8.66 -14.37
C ALA A 34 7.81 -7.75 -15.61
N ALA A 35 7.00 -8.01 -16.64
CA ALA A 35 6.93 -7.20 -17.85
C ALA A 35 6.25 -5.84 -17.59
N ILE A 36 5.18 -5.85 -16.80
CA ILE A 36 4.48 -4.63 -16.38
C ILE A 36 5.42 -3.71 -15.60
N LEU A 37 6.16 -4.26 -14.63
CA LEU A 37 7.14 -3.50 -13.85
C LEU A 37 8.29 -2.99 -14.71
N THR A 38 8.75 -3.75 -15.71
CA THR A 38 9.79 -3.26 -16.65
C THR A 38 9.31 -2.02 -17.38
N SER A 39 8.08 -2.03 -17.91
CA SER A 39 7.49 -0.87 -18.58
C SER A 39 7.32 0.33 -17.64
N ILE A 40 6.81 0.11 -16.42
CA ILE A 40 6.69 1.16 -15.40
C ILE A 40 8.07 1.75 -15.07
N CYS A 41 9.06 0.91 -14.78
CA CYS A 41 10.43 1.33 -14.45
C CYS A 41 11.09 2.11 -15.59
N THR A 42 10.86 1.70 -16.83
CA THR A 42 11.34 2.40 -18.03
C THR A 42 10.73 3.79 -18.15
N ARG A 43 9.41 3.91 -17.90
CA ARG A 43 8.73 5.21 -17.89
C ARG A 43 9.19 6.10 -16.74
N LEU A 44 9.36 5.56 -15.53
CA LEU A 44 9.90 6.33 -14.40
C LEU A 44 11.26 6.96 -14.76
N ALA A 45 12.19 6.16 -15.28
CA ALA A 45 13.55 6.57 -15.61
C ALA A 45 13.66 7.45 -16.88
N SER A 46 12.61 7.57 -17.68
CA SER A 46 12.63 8.38 -18.90
C SER A 46 12.59 9.88 -18.56
N PRO A 47 13.47 10.73 -19.10
CA PRO A 47 13.43 12.18 -18.86
C PRO A 47 12.16 12.83 -19.45
N LYS A 48 11.53 12.19 -20.44
CA LYS A 48 10.31 12.69 -21.10
C LYS A 48 9.04 12.53 -20.26
N THR A 49 9.10 11.75 -19.19
CA THR A 49 7.95 11.52 -18.33
C THR A 49 7.71 12.76 -17.45
N GLU A 50 6.47 13.18 -17.32
CA GLU A 50 6.11 14.29 -16.44
C GLU A 50 6.18 13.88 -14.96
N ASP A 51 6.45 14.84 -14.08
CA ASP A 51 6.55 14.62 -12.62
C ASP A 51 5.28 13.97 -12.04
N ALA A 52 4.11 14.53 -12.37
CA ALA A 52 2.82 14.02 -11.94
C ALA A 52 2.58 12.57 -12.40
N THR A 53 3.03 12.22 -13.61
CA THR A 53 2.95 10.86 -14.15
C THR A 53 3.92 9.92 -13.43
N ARG A 54 5.14 10.36 -13.09
CA ARG A 54 6.05 9.54 -12.26
C ARG A 54 5.45 9.25 -10.89
N ALA A 55 4.83 10.25 -10.25
CA ALA A 55 4.11 10.07 -8.98
C ALA A 55 2.93 9.10 -9.12
N ALA A 56 2.10 9.26 -10.15
CA ALA A 56 0.97 8.37 -10.42
C ALA A 56 1.41 6.92 -10.67
N LEU A 57 2.52 6.70 -11.39
CA LEU A 57 3.09 5.37 -11.62
C LEU A 57 3.55 4.70 -10.31
N LEU A 58 4.09 5.45 -9.35
CA LEU A 58 4.38 4.90 -8.01
C LEU A 58 3.10 4.45 -7.29
N TYR A 59 2.02 5.23 -7.40
CA TYR A 59 0.72 4.82 -6.84
C TYR A 59 0.14 3.60 -7.56
N VAL A 60 0.33 3.44 -8.87
CA VAL A 60 -0.04 2.20 -9.58
C VAL A 60 0.71 1.00 -8.99
N VAL A 61 2.01 1.12 -8.74
CA VAL A 61 2.79 0.05 -8.09
C VAL A 61 2.28 -0.22 -6.67
N HIS A 62 1.94 0.82 -5.91
CA HIS A 62 1.37 0.69 -4.58
C HIS A 62 0.05 -0.10 -4.59
N GLU A 63 -0.88 0.28 -5.47
CA GLU A 63 -2.16 -0.41 -5.62
C GLU A 63 -1.99 -1.84 -6.13
N MET A 64 -1.03 -2.11 -7.01
CA MET A 64 -0.70 -3.48 -7.43
C MET A 64 -0.27 -4.36 -6.25
N LEU A 65 0.51 -3.81 -5.31
CA LEU A 65 0.93 -4.52 -4.09
C LEU A 65 -0.25 -4.71 -3.12
N LEU A 66 -1.13 -3.71 -2.97
CA LEU A 66 -2.31 -3.80 -2.10
C LEU A 66 -3.38 -4.76 -2.64
N ASN A 67 -3.63 -4.78 -3.94
CA ASN A 67 -4.51 -5.77 -4.57
C ASN A 67 -3.94 -7.20 -4.44
N GLY A 68 -2.62 -7.32 -4.29
CA GLY A 68 -1.99 -8.55 -3.82
C GLY A 68 -2.49 -9.00 -2.45
N ALA A 69 -2.87 -8.08 -1.56
CA ALA A 69 -3.43 -8.39 -0.24
C ALA A 69 -4.95 -8.65 -0.25
N ALA A 70 -5.65 -8.41 -1.37
CA ALA A 70 -7.08 -8.65 -1.48
C ALA A 70 -7.44 -10.16 -1.42
N LYS A 71 -8.63 -10.46 -0.89
CA LYS A 71 -9.15 -11.84 -0.82
C LYS A 71 -9.36 -12.38 -2.24
N GLY A 72 -8.78 -13.55 -2.54
CA GLY A 72 -8.96 -14.25 -3.82
C GLY A 72 -7.79 -14.17 -4.80
N THR A 73 -6.79 -13.31 -4.55
CA THR A 73 -5.58 -13.26 -5.38
C THR A 73 -4.71 -14.52 -5.14
N PRO A 74 -4.27 -15.26 -6.18
CA PRO A 74 -3.40 -16.42 -6.00
C PRO A 74 -2.05 -16.06 -5.37
N GLU A 75 -1.57 -16.85 -4.41
CA GLU A 75 -0.28 -16.60 -3.71
C GLU A 75 0.93 -16.54 -4.66
N ALA A 76 0.88 -17.28 -5.78
CA ALA A 76 1.92 -17.20 -6.81
C ALA A 76 1.95 -15.81 -7.49
N ALA A 77 0.77 -15.24 -7.77
CA ALA A 77 0.64 -13.91 -8.35
C ALA A 77 1.12 -12.82 -7.39
N LYS A 78 0.78 -12.93 -6.10
CA LYS A 78 1.28 -12.03 -5.05
C LYS A 78 2.80 -12.02 -4.98
N ARG A 79 3.40 -13.22 -4.90
CA ARG A 79 4.86 -13.39 -4.87
C ARG A 79 5.53 -12.84 -6.13
N ALA A 80 4.95 -13.05 -7.30
CA ALA A 80 5.48 -12.52 -8.56
C ALA A 80 5.53 -10.99 -8.56
N VAL A 81 4.48 -10.32 -8.10
CA VAL A 81 4.44 -8.84 -7.99
C VAL A 81 5.49 -8.34 -6.99
N VAL A 82 5.52 -8.89 -5.77
CA VAL A 82 6.50 -8.48 -4.74
C VAL A 82 7.93 -8.71 -5.23
N GLN A 83 8.21 -9.84 -5.88
CA GLN A 83 9.52 -10.15 -6.43
C GLN A 83 9.92 -9.18 -7.56
N ALA A 84 9.00 -8.89 -8.49
CA ALA A 84 9.26 -7.97 -9.59
C ALA A 84 9.57 -6.55 -9.08
N VAL A 85 8.77 -6.05 -8.12
CA VAL A 85 9.02 -4.74 -7.48
C VAL A 85 10.35 -4.75 -6.73
N GLY A 86 10.59 -5.81 -5.93
CA GLY A 86 11.80 -5.96 -5.13
C GLY A 86 13.08 -5.91 -5.96
N GLN A 87 13.06 -6.48 -7.16
CA GLN A 87 14.23 -6.56 -8.05
C GLN A 87 14.42 -5.31 -8.92
N GLN A 88 13.35 -4.74 -9.47
CA GLN A 88 13.46 -3.73 -10.53
C GLN A 88 13.37 -2.29 -10.03
N LEU A 89 12.49 -2.03 -9.05
CA LEU A 89 12.16 -0.67 -8.63
C LEU A 89 13.35 0.11 -8.07
N PRO A 90 14.24 -0.46 -7.22
CA PRO A 90 15.39 0.30 -6.70
C PRO A 90 16.28 0.87 -7.80
N SER A 91 16.57 0.09 -8.85
CA SER A 91 17.39 0.55 -9.97
C SER A 91 16.68 1.63 -10.79
N ALA A 92 15.35 1.55 -10.93
CA ALA A 92 14.59 2.60 -11.60
C ALA A 92 14.64 3.92 -10.83
N ILE A 93 14.53 3.89 -9.50
CA ILE A 93 14.59 5.08 -8.64
C ILE A 93 15.99 5.70 -8.67
N GLU A 94 17.05 4.89 -8.64
CA GLU A 94 18.43 5.37 -8.85
C GLU A 94 18.58 6.12 -10.18
N LYS A 95 17.99 5.60 -11.27
CA LYS A 95 17.99 6.28 -12.57
C LYS A 95 17.22 7.58 -12.54
N VAL A 96 16.09 7.66 -11.83
CA VAL A 96 15.34 8.91 -11.63
C VAL A 96 16.19 9.93 -10.87
N ALA A 97 16.91 9.51 -9.83
CA ALA A 97 17.83 10.35 -9.06
C ALA A 97 19.04 10.85 -9.87
N ALA A 98 19.43 10.11 -10.91
CA ALA A 98 20.49 10.49 -11.84
C ALA A 98 20.03 11.44 -12.96
N LEU A 99 18.71 11.70 -13.11
CA LEU A 99 18.23 12.69 -14.06
C LEU A 99 18.67 14.10 -13.64
N ASP A 100 18.84 14.99 -14.63
CA ASP A 100 19.19 16.39 -14.39
C ASP A 100 18.04 17.11 -13.68
N SER A 101 18.33 17.63 -12.48
CA SER A 101 17.38 18.33 -11.62
C SER A 101 16.90 19.65 -12.20
N THR A 102 17.65 20.25 -13.13
CA THR A 102 17.30 21.54 -13.73
C THR A 102 16.23 21.42 -14.82
N THR A 103 16.16 20.26 -15.47
CA THR A 103 15.27 20.00 -16.61
C THR A 103 14.14 19.04 -16.27
N THR A 104 14.26 18.27 -15.17
CA THR A 104 13.29 17.26 -14.77
C THR A 104 12.77 17.55 -13.36
N PRO A 105 11.60 18.20 -13.22
CA PRO A 105 10.93 18.35 -11.93
C PRO A 105 10.57 16.99 -11.32
N ARG A 106 10.78 16.82 -10.01
CA ARG A 106 10.50 15.56 -9.30
C ARG A 106 9.82 15.78 -7.94
N ALA A 107 9.29 16.97 -7.66
CA ALA A 107 8.67 17.29 -6.38
C ALA A 107 7.51 16.34 -6.04
N SER A 108 6.59 16.11 -6.99
CA SER A 108 5.45 15.21 -6.80
C SER A 108 5.91 13.76 -6.67
N PHE A 109 6.91 13.37 -7.46
CA PHE A 109 7.53 12.05 -7.36
C PHE A 109 8.18 11.81 -6.00
N ASN A 110 8.93 12.77 -5.47
CA ASN A 110 9.60 12.66 -4.17
C ASN A 110 8.58 12.52 -3.03
N VAL A 111 7.51 13.34 -3.04
CA VAL A 111 6.38 13.21 -2.11
C VAL A 111 5.73 11.83 -2.22
N ALA A 112 5.46 11.36 -3.44
CA ALA A 112 4.83 10.06 -3.65
C ALA A 112 5.75 8.92 -3.17
N LEU A 113 7.04 8.99 -3.47
CA LEU A 113 8.04 8.00 -3.08
C LEU A 113 8.16 7.91 -1.55
N ALA A 114 8.26 9.05 -0.86
CA ALA A 114 8.30 9.08 0.60
C ALA A 114 7.05 8.43 1.22
N LYS A 115 5.86 8.75 0.69
CA LYS A 115 4.59 8.16 1.16
C LYS A 115 4.53 6.64 0.95
N VAL A 116 4.78 6.17 -0.28
CA VAL A 116 4.68 4.73 -0.59
C VAL A 116 5.73 3.92 0.16
N LEU A 117 6.95 4.46 0.34
CA LEU A 117 7.98 3.81 1.15
C LEU A 117 7.52 3.63 2.59
N ALA A 118 7.00 4.67 3.22
CA ALA A 118 6.53 4.59 4.59
C ALA A 118 5.39 3.57 4.75
N TRP A 119 4.43 3.53 3.81
CA TRP A 119 3.38 2.52 3.79
C TRP A 119 3.92 1.10 3.61
N TRP A 120 4.79 0.85 2.64
CA TRP A 120 5.34 -0.48 2.41
C TRP A 120 6.16 -0.97 3.59
N ARG A 121 6.91 -0.07 4.24
CA ARG A 121 7.70 -0.35 5.45
C ARG A 121 6.80 -0.73 6.62
N MET A 122 5.66 -0.07 6.78
CA MET A 122 4.63 -0.44 7.76
C MET A 122 4.06 -1.85 7.51
N LEU A 123 3.78 -2.16 6.24
CA LEU A 123 3.29 -3.46 5.77
C LEU A 123 4.37 -4.56 5.76
N ALA A 124 5.63 -4.22 6.03
CA ALA A 124 6.78 -5.13 6.02
C ALA A 124 6.92 -5.93 4.69
N LEU A 125 6.67 -5.27 3.55
CA LEU A 125 6.67 -5.94 2.24
C LEU A 125 8.09 -6.32 1.73
N PHE A 126 9.12 -5.58 2.14
CA PHE A 126 10.50 -5.74 1.69
C PHE A 126 11.48 -5.84 2.87
N SER A 127 12.73 -6.23 2.60
CA SER A 127 13.79 -6.30 3.62
C SER A 127 14.29 -4.91 4.03
N GLU A 128 14.91 -4.80 5.21
CA GLU A 128 15.55 -3.55 5.66
C GLU A 128 16.65 -3.07 4.72
N SER A 129 17.42 -3.99 4.12
CA SER A 129 18.43 -3.66 3.12
C SER A 129 17.84 -3.05 1.85
N TRP A 130 16.66 -3.53 1.43
CA TRP A 130 15.93 -2.97 0.31
C TRP A 130 15.45 -1.55 0.62
N TYR A 131 14.87 -1.33 1.81
CA TYR A 131 14.44 0.00 2.23
C TYR A 131 15.61 0.98 2.33
N ALA A 132 16.72 0.57 2.93
CA ALA A 132 17.91 1.40 3.03
C ALA A 132 18.42 1.84 1.65
N LYS A 133 18.40 0.93 0.67
CA LYS A 133 18.78 1.24 -0.70
C LYS A 133 17.88 2.30 -1.34
N VAL A 134 16.56 2.13 -1.26
CA VAL A 134 15.63 3.09 -1.88
C VAL A 134 15.60 4.42 -1.13
N LYS A 135 15.72 4.39 0.21
CA LYS A 135 15.80 5.60 1.05
C LYS A 135 17.04 6.43 0.72
N ALA A 136 18.20 5.81 0.49
CA ALA A 136 19.39 6.54 0.08
C ALA A 136 19.18 7.34 -1.22
N SER A 137 18.44 6.78 -2.19
CA SER A 137 18.08 7.49 -3.42
C SER A 137 17.08 8.62 -3.18
N LEU A 138 16.11 8.44 -2.27
CA LEU A 138 15.20 9.50 -1.86
C LEU A 138 15.94 10.65 -1.16
N ASP A 139 16.82 10.35 -0.21
CA ASP A 139 17.64 11.36 0.47
C ASP A 139 18.53 12.12 -0.54
N GLN A 140 19.01 11.45 -1.60
CA GLN A 140 19.76 12.11 -2.67
C GLN A 140 18.86 13.08 -3.47
N LEU A 141 17.65 12.65 -3.83
CA LEU A 141 16.67 13.47 -4.54
C LEU A 141 16.29 14.72 -3.74
N GLU A 142 16.07 14.57 -2.43
CA GLU A 142 15.74 15.67 -1.52
C GLU A 142 16.85 16.71 -1.42
N ARG A 143 18.12 16.27 -1.35
CA ARG A 143 19.27 17.19 -1.35
C ARG A 143 19.41 17.98 -2.65
N GLN A 144 18.95 17.42 -3.78
CA GLN A 144 19.05 18.08 -5.09
C GLN A 144 17.94 19.12 -5.33
N GLU A 145 16.76 18.97 -4.71
CA GLU A 145 15.63 19.90 -4.92
C GLU A 145 15.53 21.01 -3.87
N GLY A 146 16.37 20.99 -2.82
CA GLY A 146 16.27 21.91 -1.70
C GLY A 146 15.10 21.55 -0.77
N ASP A 147 15.20 21.99 0.49
CA ASP A 147 14.48 21.50 1.68
C ASP A 147 12.94 21.68 1.63
N THR A 148 12.27 21.01 0.70
CA THR A 148 10.82 21.13 0.44
C THR A 148 9.99 20.04 1.12
N LEU A 149 10.63 19.06 1.76
CA LEU A 149 9.99 17.94 2.47
C LEU A 149 10.23 17.93 4.00
N SER A 150 11.05 18.86 4.50
CA SER A 150 11.34 19.03 5.93
C SER A 150 10.18 19.70 6.66
N GLY A 151 9.16 18.88 6.94
CA GLY A 151 8.17 19.17 7.95
C GLY A 151 8.11 18.02 8.95
N GLU A 152 8.42 18.29 10.23
CA GLU A 152 8.18 17.36 11.35
C GLU A 152 6.69 16.92 11.46
N HIS A 153 5.81 17.55 10.68
CA HIS A 153 4.38 17.25 10.57
C HIS A 153 3.94 16.77 9.18
N SER A 154 4.86 16.43 8.28
CA SER A 154 4.52 15.84 6.97
C SER A 154 3.96 14.41 7.13
N LEU A 155 3.12 13.98 6.17
CA LEU A 155 2.57 12.61 6.16
C LEU A 155 3.67 11.52 6.24
N PRO A 156 4.79 11.62 5.50
CA PRO A 156 5.89 10.66 5.63
C PRO A 156 6.47 10.59 7.05
N SER A 157 6.71 11.74 7.71
CA SER A 157 7.26 11.74 9.07
C SER A 157 6.28 11.20 10.11
N ALA A 158 4.98 11.44 9.93
CA ALA A 158 3.92 10.82 10.71
C ALA A 158 3.91 9.28 10.57
N LEU A 159 4.00 8.77 9.34
CA LEU A 159 4.05 7.33 9.07
C LEU A 159 5.31 6.68 9.64
N ASP A 160 6.47 7.32 9.54
CA ASP A 160 7.72 6.84 10.14
C ASP A 160 7.61 6.70 11.67
N ARG A 161 7.02 7.69 12.36
CA ARG A 161 6.79 7.62 13.82
C ARG A 161 5.85 6.47 14.21
N VAL A 162 4.76 6.28 13.46
CA VAL A 162 3.82 5.16 13.64
C VAL A 162 4.55 3.84 13.44
N GLN A 163 5.40 3.75 12.42
CA GLN A 163 6.12 2.54 12.11
C GLN A 163 7.17 2.18 13.18
N ASP A 164 7.94 3.15 13.67
CA ASP A 164 8.89 2.94 14.76
C ASP A 164 8.17 2.47 16.03
N SER A 165 6.99 3.04 16.31
CA SER A 165 6.14 2.61 17.42
C SER A 165 5.63 1.17 17.23
N LEU A 166 5.18 0.81 16.02
CA LEU A 166 4.79 -0.56 15.66
C LEU A 166 5.95 -1.55 15.80
N LYS A 167 7.17 -1.19 15.37
CA LYS A 167 8.35 -2.04 15.51
C LYS A 167 8.66 -2.33 16.98
N ARG A 168 8.71 -1.28 17.81
CA ARG A 168 8.93 -1.41 19.26
C ARG A 168 7.86 -2.25 19.94
N TYR A 169 6.61 -2.13 19.51
CA TYR A 169 5.53 -2.99 19.96
C TYR A 169 5.75 -4.45 19.56
N ARG A 170 6.09 -4.74 18.29
CA ARG A 170 6.36 -6.12 17.82
C ARG A 170 7.53 -6.77 18.56
N ASP A 171 8.59 -6.01 18.85
CA ASP A 171 9.73 -6.50 19.61
C ASP A 171 9.35 -6.82 21.05
N ALA A 172 8.58 -5.95 21.72
CA ALA A 172 8.04 -6.20 23.04
C ALA A 172 7.11 -7.43 23.05
N LYS A 173 6.23 -7.56 22.05
CA LYS A 173 5.34 -8.70 21.89
C LYS A 173 6.10 -10.01 21.74
N ARG A 174 7.15 -10.04 20.91
CA ARG A 174 8.01 -11.22 20.74
C ARG A 174 8.67 -11.65 22.05
N GLN A 175 9.12 -10.69 22.86
CA GLN A 175 9.70 -10.98 24.18
C GLN A 175 8.64 -11.54 25.14
N TYR A 176 7.46 -10.93 25.18
CA TYR A 176 6.33 -11.41 25.97
C TYR A 176 5.92 -12.83 25.57
N ASP A 177 5.69 -13.10 24.28
CA ASP A 177 5.29 -14.41 23.78
C ASP A 177 6.34 -15.49 24.11
N ALA A 178 7.63 -15.17 23.99
CA ALA A 178 8.72 -16.08 24.33
C ALA A 178 8.79 -16.44 25.83
N VAL A 179 8.41 -15.51 26.72
CA VAL A 179 8.30 -15.77 28.16
C VAL A 179 7.01 -16.53 28.46
N LEU A 180 5.90 -16.16 27.82
CA LEU A 180 4.60 -16.82 27.98
C LEU A 180 4.64 -18.31 27.61
N GLU A 181 5.40 -18.69 26.58
CA GLU A 181 5.59 -20.09 26.19
C GLU A 181 6.39 -20.90 27.22
N LYS A 182 7.37 -20.27 27.89
CA LYS A 182 8.28 -20.97 28.82
C LYS A 182 7.77 -20.96 30.26
N GLU A 183 7.26 -19.83 30.71
CA GLU A 183 6.93 -19.53 32.10
C GLU A 183 5.70 -18.62 32.15
N LYS A 184 4.50 -19.20 31.93
CA LYS A 184 3.22 -18.47 31.87
C LYS A 184 3.03 -17.50 33.04
N ASP A 185 3.41 -17.90 34.25
CA ASP A 185 3.20 -17.12 35.47
C ASP A 185 4.16 -15.92 35.61
N LYS A 186 5.21 -15.85 34.79
CA LYS A 186 6.17 -14.73 34.77
C LYS A 186 6.02 -13.82 33.55
N ALA A 187 5.09 -14.12 32.64
CA ALA A 187 4.85 -13.31 31.46
C ALA A 187 4.15 -12.01 31.84
N ASP A 188 4.89 -10.91 31.85
CA ASP A 188 4.37 -9.56 32.08
C ASP A 188 4.06 -8.85 30.76
N ASN A 189 2.81 -8.43 30.59
CA ASN A 189 2.34 -7.71 29.40
C ASN A 189 2.48 -6.18 29.51
N SER A 190 2.95 -5.64 30.64
CA SER A 190 3.04 -4.19 30.92
C SER A 190 3.78 -3.42 29.83
N MET A 191 4.89 -3.98 29.33
CA MET A 191 5.67 -3.37 28.26
C MET A 191 4.91 -3.37 26.94
N CYS A 192 4.20 -4.45 26.60
CA CYS A 192 3.35 -4.52 25.41
C CYS A 192 2.23 -3.48 25.48
N LEU A 193 1.58 -3.35 26.65
CA LEU A 193 0.52 -2.37 26.88
C LEU A 193 1.02 -0.93 26.73
N GLY A 194 2.14 -0.57 27.36
CA GLY A 194 2.72 0.77 27.20
C GLY A 194 3.12 1.08 25.75
N ARG A 195 3.58 0.08 25.00
CA ARG A 195 3.94 0.26 23.57
C ARG A 195 2.72 0.39 22.66
N ILE A 196 1.64 -0.36 22.91
CA ILE A 196 0.42 -0.23 22.10
C ILE A 196 -0.31 1.09 22.38
N GLU A 197 -0.34 1.55 23.64
CA GLU A 197 -0.91 2.87 23.99
C GLU A 197 -0.13 4.02 23.35
N HIS A 198 1.20 3.92 23.36
CA HIS A 198 2.05 4.89 22.66
C HIS A 198 1.77 4.90 21.16
N LEU A 199 1.63 3.73 20.53
CA LEU A 199 1.30 3.64 19.11
C LEU A 199 -0.06 4.29 18.79
N ILE A 200 -1.10 4.00 19.56
CA ILE A 200 -2.43 4.62 19.39
C ILE A 200 -2.30 6.15 19.45
N LYS A 201 -1.57 6.66 20.45
CA LYS A 201 -1.34 8.10 20.62
C LYS A 201 -0.59 8.73 19.45
N VAL A 202 0.44 8.06 18.93
CA VAL A 202 1.24 8.55 17.81
C VAL A 202 0.48 8.51 16.49
N ALA A 203 -0.41 7.52 16.31
CA ALA A 203 -1.25 7.41 15.12
C ALA A 203 -2.42 8.41 15.13
N HIS A 204 -2.98 8.72 16.29
CA HIS A 204 -4.20 9.53 16.41
C HIS A 204 -4.15 10.86 15.65
N GLY A 205 -4.97 10.99 14.61
CA GLY A 205 -5.08 12.21 13.80
C GLY A 205 -3.84 12.53 12.96
N ALA A 206 -2.86 11.61 12.90
CA ALA A 206 -1.60 11.84 12.22
C ALA A 206 -1.75 11.79 10.68
N PHE A 207 -2.77 11.08 10.18
CA PHE A 207 -3.12 10.98 8.77
C PHE A 207 -4.52 10.40 8.57
N GLU A 208 -5.07 10.57 7.36
CA GLU A 208 -6.34 9.98 6.93
C GLU A 208 -6.26 8.44 7.01
N GLY A 209 -7.19 7.81 7.74
CA GLY A 209 -7.20 6.36 7.98
C GLY A 209 -6.42 5.93 9.24
N SER A 210 -5.86 6.87 10.00
CA SER A 210 -5.22 6.57 11.29
C SER A 210 -6.18 5.97 12.33
N GLU A 211 -7.49 6.17 12.15
CA GLU A 211 -8.55 5.57 12.95
C GLU A 211 -8.50 4.04 12.92
N ALA A 212 -8.10 3.44 11.79
CA ALA A 212 -7.96 2.00 11.67
C ALA A 212 -6.82 1.46 12.55
N ILE A 213 -5.74 2.22 12.70
CA ILE A 213 -4.60 1.86 13.58
C ILE A 213 -5.02 2.00 15.04
N ALA A 214 -5.73 3.07 15.39
CA ALA A 214 -6.28 3.24 16.73
C ALA A 214 -7.22 2.09 17.09
N LEU A 215 -8.16 1.74 16.22
CA LEU A 215 -9.09 0.63 16.42
C LEU A 215 -8.38 -0.72 16.54
N TRP A 216 -7.37 -0.98 15.71
CA TRP A 216 -6.54 -2.18 15.83
C TRP A 216 -5.79 -2.21 17.17
N GLY A 217 -5.23 -1.08 17.60
CA GLY A 217 -4.52 -0.96 18.86
C GLY A 217 -5.42 -1.22 20.07
N GLU A 218 -6.64 -0.67 20.07
CA GLU A 218 -7.63 -0.92 21.15
C GLU A 218 -8.04 -2.39 21.22
N ARG A 219 -8.25 -3.04 20.07
CA ARG A 219 -8.51 -4.49 20.02
C ARG A 219 -7.33 -5.29 20.56
N GLU A 220 -6.11 -4.89 20.24
CA GLU A 220 -4.92 -5.56 20.70
C GLU A 220 -4.68 -5.39 22.20
N LYS A 221 -4.97 -4.20 22.75
CA LYS A 221 -5.00 -3.94 24.18
C LYS A 221 -6.03 -4.82 24.89
N ALA A 222 -7.22 -4.96 24.33
CA ALA A 222 -8.25 -5.86 24.87
C ALA A 222 -7.78 -7.32 24.89
N ARG A 223 -7.10 -7.79 23.84
CA ARG A 223 -6.51 -9.15 23.83
C ARG A 223 -5.44 -9.36 24.89
N LEU A 224 -4.54 -8.40 25.06
CA LEU A 224 -3.46 -8.50 26.05
C LEU A 224 -3.98 -8.51 27.49
N THR A 225 -5.08 -7.82 27.77
CA THR A 225 -5.70 -7.71 29.10
C THR A 225 -6.81 -8.73 29.37
N GLY A 226 -7.24 -9.48 28.35
CA GLY A 226 -8.42 -10.35 28.45
C GLY A 226 -9.75 -9.59 28.53
N ALA A 227 -9.75 -8.29 28.22
CA ALA A 227 -10.95 -7.45 28.24
C ALA A 227 -11.87 -7.73 27.02
N PRO A 228 -13.17 -7.40 27.12
CA PRO A 228 -14.09 -7.51 25.99
C PRO A 228 -13.57 -6.74 24.76
N LEU A 229 -13.66 -7.35 23.59
CA LEU A 229 -13.26 -6.69 22.34
C LEU A 229 -14.18 -5.48 22.08
N PRO A 230 -13.64 -4.31 21.70
CA PRO A 230 -14.47 -3.17 21.33
C PRO A 230 -15.32 -3.52 20.11
N GLU A 231 -16.63 -3.28 20.22
CA GLU A 231 -17.59 -3.54 19.15
C GLU A 231 -17.21 -2.77 17.87
N SER A 232 -17.23 -3.47 16.74
CA SER A 232 -17.04 -2.86 15.44
C SER A 232 -18.29 -2.01 15.13
N THR A 233 -18.17 -0.69 15.06
CA THR A 233 -19.26 0.22 14.66
C THR A 233 -19.65 0.12 13.17
N HIS A 234 -19.20 -0.91 12.45
CA HIS A 234 -19.86 -1.34 11.23
C HIS A 234 -21.09 -2.17 11.57
N THR A 235 -22.19 -1.51 11.88
CA THR A 235 -23.52 -2.07 11.60
C THR A 235 -23.61 -2.34 10.10
N PRO A 236 -23.78 -3.60 9.63
CA PRO A 236 -24.36 -3.82 8.34
C PRO A 236 -25.82 -3.39 8.47
N SER A 237 -26.12 -2.17 8.03
CA SER A 237 -27.51 -1.75 7.81
C SER A 237 -28.10 -2.67 6.76
N GLY A 238 -29.02 -3.54 7.18
CA GLY A 238 -29.83 -4.36 6.30
C GLY A 238 -30.06 -5.75 6.84
N GLU A 239 -31.07 -5.90 7.72
CA GLU A 239 -31.82 -7.15 7.76
C GLU A 239 -32.23 -7.54 6.33
N PRO A 240 -32.09 -8.80 5.92
CA PRO A 240 -32.61 -9.24 4.64
C PRO A 240 -34.15 -9.30 4.74
N PRO A 241 -34.91 -8.57 3.90
CA PRO A 241 -36.35 -8.72 3.89
C PRO A 241 -36.67 -10.10 3.31
N SER A 242 -37.22 -10.97 4.16
CA SER A 242 -37.85 -12.21 3.74
C SER A 242 -39.02 -11.91 2.80
N LYS A 243 -38.82 -12.09 1.49
CA LYS A 243 -39.93 -12.21 0.54
C LYS A 243 -39.80 -13.51 -0.23
N LYS A 244 -40.67 -14.46 0.12
CA LYS A 244 -41.05 -15.59 -0.72
C LYS A 244 -41.56 -15.02 -2.04
N ILE A 245 -40.86 -15.25 -3.14
CA ILE A 245 -41.39 -14.99 -4.48
C ILE A 245 -41.52 -16.34 -5.20
N LYS A 246 -42.78 -16.65 -5.48
CA LYS A 246 -43.33 -17.79 -6.18
C LYS A 246 -42.82 -17.75 -7.63
N ARG A 247 -42.26 -18.86 -8.12
CA ARG A 247 -41.94 -19.06 -9.55
C ARG A 247 -43.26 -19.05 -10.34
N GLU A 248 -43.45 -18.05 -11.19
CA GLU A 248 -44.26 -18.16 -12.40
C GLU A 248 -43.40 -17.75 -13.60
N LEU A 249 -43.48 -18.58 -14.64
CA LEU A 249 -42.62 -18.57 -15.82
C LEU A 249 -43.43 -18.02 -17.01
N SER A 250 -42.84 -17.07 -17.76
CA SER A 250 -43.05 -16.73 -19.19
C SER A 250 -43.24 -15.21 -19.44
N PRO A 251 -42.98 -14.71 -20.66
CA PRO A 251 -41.77 -14.81 -21.47
C PRO A 251 -41.16 -13.40 -21.75
N ALA A 252 -39.93 -13.37 -22.27
CA ALA A 252 -39.12 -12.17 -22.51
C ALA A 252 -39.73 -11.14 -23.49
N PRO A 253 -39.26 -9.89 -23.43
CA PRO A 253 -38.87 -9.17 -24.63
C PRO A 253 -37.38 -8.81 -24.62
N VAL A 254 -36.86 -8.72 -25.84
CA VAL A 254 -35.46 -8.55 -26.26
C VAL A 254 -34.86 -7.26 -25.69
N GLU A 255 -33.73 -7.35 -25.01
CA GLU A 255 -32.84 -6.20 -24.75
C GLU A 255 -31.52 -6.41 -25.51
N GLU A 256 -31.15 -5.35 -26.22
CA GLU A 256 -29.98 -5.27 -27.09
C GLU A 256 -28.67 -5.55 -26.34
N ASP A 257 -27.80 -6.27 -27.02
CA ASP A 257 -26.50 -6.72 -26.56
C ASP A 257 -25.51 -5.55 -26.45
N ILE A 258 -25.39 -4.97 -25.25
CA ILE A 258 -24.43 -3.89 -24.92
C ILE A 258 -23.06 -4.48 -24.47
N LEU A 259 -22.88 -5.81 -24.48
CA LEU A 259 -21.64 -6.45 -24.00
C LEU A 259 -20.83 -7.15 -25.09
N GLY A 260 -21.25 -7.08 -26.35
CA GLY A 260 -20.64 -7.76 -27.49
C GLY A 260 -19.35 -7.14 -28.08
N SER A 261 -18.62 -6.24 -27.42
CA SER A 261 -17.39 -5.65 -28.01
C SER A 261 -16.15 -5.64 -27.12
N PHE A 262 -16.03 -6.58 -26.19
CA PHE A 262 -14.82 -6.73 -25.36
C PHE A 262 -13.84 -7.81 -25.85
N TYR A 263 -14.15 -8.49 -26.94
CA TYR A 263 -13.24 -9.45 -27.57
C TYR A 263 -13.30 -9.32 -29.09
N ASP A 264 -12.53 -8.37 -29.60
CA ASP A 264 -11.75 -8.49 -30.84
C ASP A 264 -10.50 -7.62 -30.74
#